data_AF-A0A2I0ASG5-F1
#
_entry.id   AF-A0A2I0ASG5-F1
#
_cell.length_a   1.000
_cell.length_b   1.000
_cell.length_c   1.000
_cell.angle_alpha   90.00
_cell.angle_beta   90.00
_cell.angle_gamma   90.00
#
_symmetry.space_group_name_H-M   'P 1'
#
loop_
_entity.id
_entity.type
_entity.pdbx_description
1 polymer ?
#
loop_
_entity_poly.entity_id
_entity_poly.type
_entity_poly.pdbx_seq_one_letter_code
_entity_poly.pdbx_strand_id
1 'polypeptide(L)'
;MKRARCLLPSGLFIAVLLRFLVLLCSLPGIYSVNTVTLGSIEIFDVHEWFPLKPAIYFHCQGEKNKTVLPDVTEAHFLYIFKGEESWQPLTELPDKKCKRCGFYERDTFKFDDVFDEWELCPADFIDGHYVHFKENQFNATFICTHCTETGSDQRYSQDNETKHSKRNVSLIAVICVLASLVAMTGTFAAYKYWQKRKREQDQVRFLKLFEEGDDFEDELGLDPVL
;
A
#
# COMPACT_ATOMS: atom_id res chain seq x y z
N MET A 1 -50.96 20.22 16.13
CA MET A 1 -49.52 19.90 16.27
C MET A 1 -49.11 18.83 15.25
N LYS A 2 -48.49 19.21 14.13
CA LYS A 2 -47.93 18.25 13.15
C LYS A 2 -46.41 18.17 13.38
N ARG A 3 -45.93 17.00 13.84
CA ARG A 3 -44.48 16.71 13.94
C ARG A 3 -43.89 16.77 12.53
N ALA A 4 -43.09 17.80 12.25
CA ALA A 4 -42.25 17.85 11.08
C ALA A 4 -41.25 16.69 11.17
N ARG A 5 -41.49 15.62 10.39
CA ARG A 5 -40.48 14.59 10.18
C ARG A 5 -39.33 15.27 9.47
N CYS A 6 -38.24 15.48 10.20
CA CYS A 6 -36.95 15.75 9.58
C CYS A 6 -36.59 14.50 8.76
N LEU A 7 -36.91 14.53 7.46
CA LEU A 7 -36.23 13.67 6.51
C LEU A 7 -34.78 14.19 6.48
N LEU A 8 -33.94 13.61 7.35
CA LEU A 8 -32.50 13.74 7.23
C LEU A 8 -32.09 13.39 5.79
N PRO A 9 -30.99 13.94 5.26
CA PRO A 9 -30.41 13.50 4.00
C PRO A 9 -29.72 12.13 4.20
N SER A 10 -30.43 11.17 4.78
CA SER A 10 -29.96 9.83 5.12
C SER A 10 -29.49 9.10 3.88
N GLY A 11 -30.19 9.27 2.75
CA GLY A 11 -29.80 8.67 1.47
C GLY A 11 -28.45 9.13 0.94
N LEU A 12 -28.14 10.44 1.04
CA LEU A 12 -26.85 10.97 0.59
C LEU A 12 -25.71 10.49 1.50
N PHE A 13 -25.94 10.49 2.80
CA PHE A 13 -24.96 10.04 3.78
C PHE A 13 -24.68 8.53 3.66
N ILE A 14 -25.73 7.72 3.51
CA ILE A 14 -25.64 6.29 3.27
C ILE A 14 -24.95 6.01 1.93
N ALA A 15 -25.25 6.78 0.89
CA ALA A 15 -24.60 6.65 -0.42
C ALA A 15 -23.10 7.00 -0.37
N VAL A 16 -22.72 8.07 0.35
CA VAL A 16 -21.31 8.46 0.53
C VAL A 16 -20.56 7.40 1.35
N LEU A 17 -21.15 6.89 2.43
CA LEU A 17 -20.58 5.82 3.24
C LEU A 17 -20.42 4.52 2.43
N LEU A 18 -21.43 4.14 1.64
CA LEU A 18 -21.35 2.98 0.74
C LEU A 18 -20.26 3.16 -0.32
N ARG A 19 -20.15 4.34 -0.94
CA ARG A 19 -19.09 4.64 -1.93
C ARG A 19 -17.70 4.54 -1.29
N PHE A 20 -17.56 5.05 -0.06
CA PHE A 20 -16.32 4.99 0.70
C PHE A 20 -15.94 3.57 1.12
N LEU A 21 -16.91 2.77 1.58
CA LEU A 21 -16.74 1.35 1.88
C LEU A 21 -16.34 0.54 0.64
N VAL A 22 -16.98 0.78 -0.50
CA VAL A 22 -16.61 0.14 -1.77
C VAL A 22 -15.18 0.52 -2.17
N LEU A 23 -14.77 1.77 -1.99
CA LEU A 23 -13.40 2.25 -2.23
C LEU A 23 -12.37 1.57 -1.31
N LEU A 24 -12.68 1.39 -0.03
CA LEU A 24 -11.82 0.70 0.92
C LEU A 24 -11.70 -0.81 0.63
N CYS A 25 -12.79 -1.45 0.20
CA CYS A 25 -12.80 -2.87 -0.17
C CYS A 25 -12.15 -3.16 -1.53
N SER A 26 -11.97 -2.14 -2.38
CA SER A 26 -11.32 -2.29 -3.69
C SER A 26 -9.83 -1.97 -3.68
N LEU A 27 -9.24 -1.67 -2.51
CA LEU A 27 -7.79 -1.68 -2.35
C LEU A 27 -7.30 -3.13 -2.52
N PRO A 28 -6.54 -3.46 -3.59
CA PRO A 28 -5.90 -4.75 -3.68
C PRO A 28 -5.03 -4.93 -2.44
N GLY A 29 -5.09 -6.10 -1.81
CA GLY A 29 -4.26 -6.41 -0.65
C GLY A 29 -2.81 -6.04 -0.96
N ILE A 30 -2.25 -5.10 -0.20
CA ILE A 30 -0.87 -4.67 -0.34
C ILE A 30 -0.03 -5.84 0.13
N TYR A 31 0.37 -6.71 -0.81
CA TYR A 31 1.36 -7.74 -0.53
C TYR A 31 2.64 -7.04 -0.09
N SER A 32 3.19 -7.40 1.07
CA SER A 32 4.53 -6.91 1.39
C SER A 32 5.51 -7.64 0.50
N VAL A 33 6.48 -6.89 0.02
CA VAL A 33 7.50 -7.34 -0.92
C VAL A 33 8.83 -7.04 -0.26
N ASN A 34 9.69 -8.05 -0.24
CA ASN A 34 11.03 -7.97 0.33
C ASN A 34 12.05 -7.86 -0.80
N THR A 35 13.22 -7.32 -0.52
CA THR A 35 14.30 -7.21 -1.52
C THR A 35 15.37 -8.24 -1.23
N VAL A 36 15.78 -8.98 -2.25
CA VAL A 36 16.86 -9.97 -2.17
C VAL A 36 18.12 -9.39 -2.80
N THR A 37 19.21 -9.41 -2.06
CA THR A 37 20.55 -9.02 -2.49
C THR A 37 21.46 -10.25 -2.61
N LEU A 38 22.50 -10.14 -3.45
CA LEU A 38 23.57 -11.12 -3.49
C LEU A 38 24.59 -10.76 -2.40
N GLY A 39 24.88 -11.70 -1.51
CA GLY A 39 25.88 -11.55 -0.45
C GLY A 39 27.25 -12.07 -0.87
N SER A 40 27.29 -13.25 -1.49
CA SER A 40 28.53 -13.81 -2.05
C SER A 40 28.23 -14.72 -3.23
N ILE A 41 29.23 -14.90 -4.10
CA ILE A 41 29.19 -15.92 -5.15
C ILE A 41 30.61 -16.40 -5.48
N GLU A 42 30.72 -17.69 -5.72
CA GLU A 42 31.89 -18.34 -6.28
C GLU A 42 31.42 -19.23 -7.43
N ILE A 43 32.00 -19.06 -8.61
CA ILE A 43 31.72 -19.84 -9.82
C ILE A 43 32.80 -20.90 -9.95
N PHE A 44 32.45 -22.16 -10.17
CA PHE A 44 33.41 -23.26 -10.27
C PHE A 44 33.73 -23.66 -11.69
N ASP A 45 32.75 -23.56 -12.59
CA ASP A 45 32.91 -23.90 -14.00
C ASP A 45 32.39 -22.74 -14.84
N VAL A 46 32.98 -22.53 -16.01
CA VAL A 46 32.54 -21.54 -16.99
C VAL A 46 32.39 -22.25 -18.32
N HIS A 47 31.26 -22.08 -18.96
CA HIS A 47 30.90 -22.84 -20.15
C HIS A 47 31.48 -22.22 -21.43
N GLU A 48 32.01 -20.98 -21.35
CA GLU A 48 32.73 -20.36 -22.47
C GLU A 48 34.05 -21.10 -22.80
N TRP A 49 34.09 -21.72 -23.99
CA TRP A 49 35.31 -22.33 -24.55
C TRP A 49 36.36 -21.27 -24.95
N PHE A 50 35.94 -20.06 -25.35
CA PHE A 50 36.86 -19.02 -25.84
C PHE A 50 37.39 -18.12 -24.71
N PRO A 51 38.58 -17.49 -24.84
CA PRO A 51 39.18 -16.59 -23.84
C PRO A 51 38.47 -15.23 -23.69
N LEU A 52 37.15 -15.19 -23.84
CA LEU A 52 36.33 -14.04 -23.48
C LEU A 52 36.03 -14.12 -21.97
N LYS A 53 35.69 -12.96 -21.39
CA LYS A 53 35.25 -12.93 -20.00
C LYS A 53 33.79 -13.36 -19.96
N PRO A 54 33.43 -14.35 -19.14
CA PRO A 54 32.06 -14.84 -19.07
C PRO A 54 31.15 -13.72 -18.56
N ALA A 55 30.01 -13.52 -19.22
CA ALA A 55 29.02 -12.52 -18.83
C ALA A 55 27.87 -13.19 -18.08
N ILE A 56 28.02 -13.29 -16.76
CA ILE A 56 27.04 -13.95 -15.88
C ILE A 56 25.91 -12.99 -15.53
N TYR A 57 24.68 -13.50 -15.53
CA TYR A 57 23.52 -12.74 -15.08
C TYR A 57 22.56 -13.59 -14.24
N PHE A 58 21.83 -12.91 -13.36
CA PHE A 58 20.73 -13.46 -12.58
C PHE A 58 19.40 -13.05 -13.20
N HIS A 59 18.43 -13.96 -13.17
CA HIS A 59 17.09 -13.66 -13.68
C HIS A 59 16.02 -14.49 -12.97
N CYS A 60 14.85 -13.87 -12.71
CA CYS A 60 13.66 -14.53 -12.21
C CYS A 60 12.52 -14.51 -13.23
N GLN A 61 11.78 -15.62 -13.32
CA GLN A 61 10.66 -15.76 -14.22
C GLN A 61 9.58 -14.70 -13.95
N GLY A 62 9.12 -14.06 -15.03
CA GLY A 62 8.10 -12.99 -14.98
C GLY A 62 8.68 -11.58 -14.83
N GLU A 63 9.99 -11.45 -14.61
CA GLU A 63 10.68 -10.18 -14.70
C GLU A 63 11.05 -9.86 -16.14
N LYS A 64 11.08 -8.57 -16.49
CA LYS A 64 11.46 -8.15 -17.85
C LYS A 64 12.97 -7.98 -18.00
N ASN A 65 13.63 -7.58 -16.93
CA ASN A 65 15.04 -7.25 -16.92
C ASN A 65 15.85 -8.42 -16.33
N LYS A 66 17.07 -8.55 -16.81
CA LYS A 66 18.09 -9.47 -16.29
C LYS A 66 19.13 -8.64 -15.55
N THR A 67 19.65 -9.16 -14.45
CA THR A 67 20.65 -8.46 -13.66
C THR A 67 22.02 -9.02 -14.00
N VAL A 68 22.82 -8.27 -14.76
CA VAL A 68 24.19 -8.66 -15.10
C VAL A 68 25.09 -8.45 -13.89
N LEU A 69 26.00 -9.39 -13.64
CA LEU A 69 26.97 -9.33 -12.56
C LEU A 69 28.34 -8.94 -13.15
N PRO A 70 28.62 -7.63 -13.34
CA PRO A 70 29.84 -7.18 -14.03
C PRO A 70 31.13 -7.50 -13.27
N ASP A 71 31.03 -7.68 -11.95
CA ASP A 71 32.17 -7.90 -11.07
C ASP A 71 32.61 -9.37 -11.00
N VAL A 72 31.75 -10.30 -11.43
CA VAL A 72 32.02 -11.75 -11.40
C VAL A 72 32.60 -12.15 -12.75
N THR A 73 33.92 -12.27 -12.81
CA THR A 73 34.64 -12.48 -14.09
C THR A 73 35.57 -13.69 -14.09
N GLU A 74 35.90 -14.24 -12.92
CA GLU A 74 36.87 -15.32 -12.77
C GLU A 74 36.23 -16.52 -12.04
N ALA A 75 36.51 -17.73 -12.54
CA ALA A 75 36.17 -18.96 -11.84
C ALA A 75 37.10 -19.19 -10.64
N HIS A 76 36.61 -19.90 -9.63
CA HIS A 76 37.27 -20.22 -8.37
C HIS A 76 37.69 -18.99 -7.55
N PHE A 77 37.02 -17.86 -7.76
CA PHE A 77 37.18 -16.67 -6.94
C PHE A 77 35.90 -16.39 -6.15
N LEU A 78 36.05 -16.23 -4.83
CA LEU A 78 34.94 -15.88 -3.94
C LEU A 78 34.74 -14.36 -3.94
N TYR A 79 33.67 -13.90 -4.57
CA TYR A 79 33.22 -12.52 -4.53
C TYR A 79 32.27 -12.31 -3.34
N ILE A 80 32.46 -11.20 -2.61
CA ILE A 80 31.63 -10.82 -1.46
C ILE A 80 31.13 -9.39 -1.69
N PHE A 81 29.83 -9.19 -1.54
CA PHE A 81 29.13 -7.95 -1.83
C PHE A 81 28.48 -7.37 -0.58
N LYS A 82 28.22 -6.05 -0.60
CA LYS A 82 27.58 -5.34 0.53
C LYS A 82 26.12 -4.96 0.27
N GLY A 83 25.62 -5.17 -0.95
CA GLY A 83 24.30 -4.70 -1.36
C GLY A 83 24.29 -3.21 -1.76
N GLU A 84 25.46 -2.59 -1.90
CA GLU A 84 25.63 -1.18 -2.30
C GLU A 84 25.95 -1.04 -3.80
N GLU A 85 26.14 -2.16 -4.50
CA GLU A 85 26.50 -2.19 -5.92
C GLU A 85 25.33 -1.71 -6.79
N SER A 86 25.64 -1.01 -7.89
CA SER A 86 24.65 -0.34 -8.72
C SER A 86 23.64 -1.27 -9.42
N TRP A 87 23.97 -2.55 -9.51
CA TRP A 87 23.14 -3.59 -10.10
C TRP A 87 22.30 -4.36 -9.06
N GLN A 88 22.44 -4.05 -7.76
CA GLN A 88 21.59 -4.59 -6.70
C GLN A 88 20.35 -3.71 -6.46
N PRO A 89 19.24 -4.27 -5.95
CA PRO A 89 19.01 -5.66 -5.57
C PRO A 89 18.83 -6.60 -6.77
N LEU A 90 18.96 -7.91 -6.53
CA LEU A 90 18.77 -8.92 -7.58
C LEU A 90 17.31 -9.06 -7.99
N THR A 91 16.40 -9.10 -7.02
CA THR A 91 14.96 -9.28 -7.24
C THR A 91 14.15 -8.83 -6.02
N GLU A 92 12.85 -8.63 -6.26
CA GLU A 92 11.82 -8.46 -5.24
C GLU A 92 11.14 -9.80 -4.94
N LEU A 93 11.05 -10.21 -3.68
CA LEU A 93 10.47 -11.48 -3.27
C LEU A 93 9.21 -11.28 -2.40
N PRO A 94 8.01 -11.73 -2.83
CA PRO A 94 6.80 -11.63 -2.02
C PRO A 94 6.83 -12.56 -0.80
N ASP A 95 6.26 -12.14 0.33
CA ASP A 95 6.31 -12.88 1.62
C ASP A 95 5.91 -14.36 1.58
N LYS A 96 5.01 -14.73 0.66
CA LYS A 96 4.38 -16.07 0.63
C LYS A 96 4.56 -16.79 -0.69
N LYS A 97 5.25 -16.19 -1.66
CA LYS A 97 5.38 -16.75 -3.00
C LYS A 97 6.84 -16.90 -3.34
N CYS A 98 7.21 -18.11 -3.74
CA CYS A 98 8.50 -18.36 -4.32
C CYS A 98 8.57 -17.79 -5.74
N LYS A 99 9.77 -17.45 -6.18
CA LYS A 99 10.06 -17.12 -7.58
C LYS A 99 10.99 -18.18 -8.15
N ARG A 100 10.74 -18.61 -9.39
CA ARG A 100 11.71 -19.43 -10.13
C ARG A 100 12.78 -18.51 -10.68
N CYS A 101 14.02 -18.68 -10.23
CA CYS A 101 15.16 -17.85 -10.61
C CYS A 101 16.35 -18.72 -11.00
N GLY A 102 17.34 -18.12 -11.66
CA GLY A 102 18.51 -18.84 -12.10
C GLY A 102 19.71 -17.92 -12.33
N PHE A 103 20.88 -18.56 -12.38
CA PHE A 103 22.09 -17.97 -12.95
C PHE A 103 22.31 -18.50 -14.35
N TYR A 104 22.76 -17.61 -15.22
CA TYR A 104 22.95 -17.89 -16.64
C TYR A 104 24.26 -17.28 -17.10
N GLU A 105 24.90 -17.93 -18.06
CA GLU A 105 26.06 -17.42 -18.78
C GLU A 105 25.60 -16.93 -20.14
N ARG A 106 25.86 -15.66 -20.46
CA ARG A 106 25.49 -15.14 -21.78
C ARG A 106 26.41 -15.70 -22.84
N ASP A 107 25.83 -16.26 -23.88
CA ASP A 107 26.56 -16.72 -25.05
C ASP A 107 26.45 -15.76 -26.24
N THR A 108 27.54 -15.65 -27.01
CA THR A 108 27.53 -14.82 -28.23
C THR A 108 26.98 -15.58 -29.45
N PHE A 109 27.15 -16.90 -29.49
CA PHE A 109 26.90 -17.71 -30.70
C PHE A 109 25.86 -18.82 -30.50
N LYS A 110 25.38 -19.03 -29.28
CA LYS A 110 24.40 -20.06 -28.91
C LYS A 110 23.37 -19.49 -27.94
N PHE A 111 22.44 -20.33 -27.53
CA PHE A 111 21.58 -20.02 -26.39
C PHE A 111 22.44 -19.93 -25.14
N ASP A 112 22.15 -18.95 -24.29
CA ASP A 112 22.77 -18.76 -22.99
C ASP A 112 22.79 -20.08 -22.19
N ASP A 113 23.96 -20.44 -21.67
CA ASP A 113 24.11 -21.60 -20.80
C ASP A 113 23.46 -21.33 -19.44
N VAL A 114 22.88 -22.39 -18.86
CA VAL A 114 22.15 -22.34 -17.59
C VAL A 114 23.01 -23.00 -16.51
N PHE A 115 23.46 -22.23 -15.53
CA PHE A 115 24.16 -22.78 -14.37
C PHE A 115 23.21 -23.60 -13.50
N ASP A 116 22.09 -22.99 -13.12
CA ASP A 116 20.97 -23.66 -12.45
C ASP A 116 19.71 -22.79 -12.48
N GLU A 117 18.55 -23.44 -12.37
CA GLU A 117 17.26 -22.79 -12.10
C GLU A 117 16.58 -23.44 -10.90
N TRP A 118 16.20 -22.65 -9.91
CA TRP A 118 15.60 -23.13 -8.66
C TRP A 118 14.44 -22.24 -8.18
N GLU A 119 13.73 -22.68 -7.15
CA GLU A 119 12.73 -21.87 -6.48
C GLU A 119 13.37 -21.11 -5.32
N LEU A 120 13.43 -19.79 -5.44
CA LEU A 120 13.83 -18.89 -4.38
C LEU A 120 12.60 -18.58 -3.51
N CYS A 121 12.53 -19.19 -2.33
CA CYS A 121 11.41 -19.02 -1.40
C CYS A 121 11.81 -18.17 -0.18
N PRO A 122 10.89 -17.33 0.34
CA PRO A 122 11.13 -16.59 1.59
C PRO A 122 11.43 -17.49 2.80
N ALA A 123 10.88 -18.70 2.80
CA ALA A 123 11.02 -19.65 3.90
C ALA A 123 12.43 -20.27 3.98
N ASP A 124 13.21 -20.23 2.90
CA ASP A 124 14.55 -20.82 2.87
C ASP A 124 15.61 -19.89 3.50
N PHE A 125 15.23 -18.65 3.83
CA PHE A 125 16.10 -17.69 4.49
C PHE A 125 16.09 -17.91 6.01
N ILE A 126 17.22 -18.39 6.53
CA ILE A 126 17.48 -18.58 7.95
C ILE A 126 18.24 -17.35 8.44
N ASP A 127 17.67 -16.63 9.41
CA ASP A 127 18.20 -15.36 9.91
C ASP A 127 18.50 -14.33 8.80
N GLY A 128 17.72 -14.36 7.72
CA GLY A 128 17.86 -13.48 6.57
C GLY A 128 18.95 -13.88 5.57
N HIS A 129 19.53 -15.07 5.71
CA HIS A 129 20.54 -15.62 4.82
C HIS A 129 20.04 -16.92 4.17
N TYR A 130 20.32 -17.08 2.88
CA TYR A 130 20.05 -18.31 2.14
C TYR A 130 21.26 -18.68 1.31
N VAL A 131 21.76 -19.91 1.45
CA VAL A 131 22.87 -20.43 0.65
C VAL A 131 22.31 -21.38 -0.39
N HIS A 132 22.61 -21.11 -1.65
CA HIS A 132 22.30 -21.98 -2.77
C HIS A 132 23.59 -22.52 -3.37
N PHE A 133 23.68 -23.85 -3.45
CA PHE A 133 24.85 -24.54 -3.96
C PHE A 133 24.43 -25.47 -5.09
N LYS A 134 25.13 -25.35 -6.22
CA LYS A 134 25.01 -26.28 -7.33
C LYS A 134 26.37 -26.95 -7.56
N GLU A 135 26.37 -28.27 -7.44
CA GLU A 135 27.58 -29.08 -7.58
C GLU A 135 28.31 -28.78 -8.88
N ASN A 136 29.62 -28.52 -8.78
CA ASN A 136 30.53 -28.18 -9.87
C ASN A 136 30.14 -26.93 -10.70
N GLN A 137 29.15 -26.14 -10.27
CA GLN A 137 28.71 -24.96 -11.00
C GLN A 137 28.98 -23.69 -10.20
N PHE A 138 28.38 -23.55 -9.02
CA PHE A 138 28.59 -22.38 -8.17
C PHE A 138 28.15 -22.58 -6.72
N ASN A 139 28.58 -21.66 -5.87
CA ASN A 139 28.09 -21.46 -4.51
C ASN A 139 27.73 -19.99 -4.32
N ALA A 140 26.48 -19.69 -3.95
CA ALA A 140 26.00 -18.33 -3.77
C ALA A 140 25.26 -18.16 -2.44
N THR A 141 25.49 -17.01 -1.80
CA THR A 141 24.73 -16.59 -0.61
C THR A 141 23.84 -15.41 -0.98
N PHE A 142 22.56 -15.51 -0.67
CA PHE A 142 21.55 -14.48 -0.81
C PHE A 142 21.20 -13.90 0.55
N ILE A 143 20.88 -12.61 0.57
CA ILE A 143 20.50 -11.88 1.78
C ILE A 143 19.12 -11.28 1.58
N CYS A 144 18.24 -11.49 2.56
CA CYS A 144 16.94 -10.84 2.65
C CYS A 144 16.59 -10.63 4.13
N THR A 145 16.82 -9.42 4.64
CA THR A 145 16.63 -9.07 6.06
C THR A 145 15.18 -9.19 6.56
N HIS A 146 14.22 -9.24 5.64
CA HIS A 146 12.80 -9.37 5.92
C HIS A 146 12.23 -10.75 5.57
N CYS A 147 13.02 -11.61 4.94
CA CYS A 147 12.70 -13.02 4.73
C CYS A 147 13.28 -13.76 5.93
N THR A 148 12.44 -14.06 6.91
CA THR A 148 12.82 -14.94 8.01
C THR A 148 11.86 -16.09 8.01
N GLU A 149 12.38 -17.29 8.27
CA GLU A 149 11.60 -18.49 8.54
C GLU A 149 10.66 -18.20 9.72
N THR A 150 9.48 -17.65 9.41
CA THR A 150 8.40 -17.54 10.38
C THR A 150 7.80 -18.94 10.42
N GLY A 151 8.36 -19.78 11.29
CA GLY A 151 7.85 -21.11 11.56
C GLY A 151 6.34 -21.08 11.57
N SER A 152 5.75 -21.89 10.69
CA SER A 152 4.32 -21.93 10.44
C SER A 152 3.58 -22.50 11.66
N ASP A 153 3.32 -21.64 12.64
CA ASP A 153 2.29 -21.90 13.64
C ASP A 153 1.14 -20.93 13.41
N GLN A 154 0.06 -21.44 12.81
CA GLN A 154 -1.22 -20.75 12.78
C GLN A 154 -1.67 -20.52 14.22
N ARG A 155 -1.61 -19.28 14.68
CA ARG A 155 -2.53 -18.80 15.71
C ARG A 155 -2.98 -17.39 15.37
N TYR A 156 -4.28 -17.28 15.15
CA TYR A 156 -5.02 -16.03 15.23
C TYR A 156 -4.78 -15.47 16.64
N SER A 157 -3.74 -14.68 16.81
CA SER A 157 -3.45 -14.00 18.08
C SER A 157 -2.77 -12.69 17.75
N GLN A 158 -3.60 -11.68 17.86
CA GLN A 158 -3.28 -10.27 18.04
C GLN A 158 -2.15 -10.07 19.07
N ASP A 159 -1.34 -9.04 18.82
CA ASP A 159 -0.27 -8.47 19.68
C ASP A 159 1.00 -9.32 19.86
N ASN A 160 2.23 -8.81 19.75
CA ASN A 160 2.78 -7.44 19.71
C ASN A 160 4.19 -7.47 19.06
N GLU A 161 4.70 -6.27 18.69
CA GLU A 161 6.11 -5.92 18.34
C GLU A 161 6.68 -6.41 16.98
N THR A 162 7.47 -5.66 16.18
CA THR A 162 8.15 -4.35 16.22
C THR A 162 8.28 -3.85 14.76
N LYS A 163 7.74 -2.69 14.36
CA LYS A 163 8.30 -1.32 14.49
C LYS A 163 9.44 -0.96 13.51
N HIS A 164 9.20 -1.00 12.19
CA HIS A 164 9.77 0.03 11.30
C HIS A 164 8.91 0.38 10.07
N SER A 165 8.24 -0.57 9.41
CA SER A 165 7.42 -0.28 8.21
C SER A 165 5.91 -0.11 8.48
N LYS A 166 5.37 -0.76 9.53
CA LYS A 166 3.93 -0.72 9.90
C LYS A 166 3.43 0.63 10.44
N ARG A 167 4.33 1.54 10.84
CA ARG A 167 3.95 2.85 11.40
C ARG A 167 3.19 3.69 10.39
N ASN A 168 3.65 3.74 9.14
CA ASN A 168 3.03 4.62 8.15
C ASN A 168 1.61 4.14 7.80
N VAL A 169 1.41 2.83 7.62
CA VAL A 169 0.09 2.28 7.29
C VAL A 169 -0.89 2.42 8.46
N SER A 170 -0.46 2.14 9.69
CA SER A 170 -1.31 2.32 10.88
C SER A 170 -1.63 3.79 11.14
N LEU A 171 -0.66 4.69 10.98
CA LEU A 171 -0.88 6.14 11.09
C LEU A 171 -1.85 6.65 10.03
N ILE A 172 -1.69 6.23 8.77
CA ILE A 172 -2.61 6.60 7.68
C ILE A 172 -4.02 6.11 7.99
N ALA A 173 -4.19 4.85 8.41
CA ALA A 173 -5.49 4.31 8.77
C ALA A 173 -6.16 5.10 9.92
N VAL A 174 -5.40 5.43 10.97
CA VAL A 174 -5.90 6.22 12.11
C VAL A 174 -6.26 7.65 11.67
N ILE A 175 -5.43 8.29 10.85
CA ILE A 175 -5.69 9.63 10.31
C ILE A 175 -6.96 9.62 9.45
N CYS A 176 -7.16 8.61 8.61
CA CYS A 176 -8.37 8.48 7.79
C CYS A 176 -9.64 8.34 8.65
N VAL A 177 -9.60 7.53 9.71
CA VAL A 177 -10.73 7.36 10.64
C VAL A 177 -11.03 8.66 11.38
N LEU A 178 -10.00 9.33 11.92
CA LEU A 178 -10.15 10.59 12.64
C LEU A 178 -10.68 11.71 11.74
N ALA A 179 -10.13 11.85 10.52
CA ALA A 179 -10.58 12.84 9.55
C ALA A 179 -12.06 12.63 9.18
N SER A 180 -12.49 11.36 9.04
CA SER A 180 -13.89 11.03 8.74
C SER A 180 -14.83 11.42 9.88
N LEU A 181 -14.45 11.14 11.14
CA LEU A 181 -15.24 11.53 12.31
C LEU A 181 -15.41 13.06 12.42
N VAL A 182 -14.31 13.80 12.23
CA VAL A 182 -14.33 15.27 12.26
C VAL A 182 -15.21 15.82 11.14
N ALA A 183 -15.09 15.29 9.91
CA ALA A 183 -15.92 15.72 8.78
C ALA A 183 -17.42 15.46 9.03
N MET A 184 -17.77 14.32 9.63
CA MET A 184 -19.17 14.02 10.00
C MET A 184 -19.70 14.99 11.05
N THR A 185 -18.92 15.30 12.10
CA THR A 185 -19.35 16.25 13.13
C THR A 185 -19.48 17.68 12.60
N GLY A 186 -18.54 18.12 11.76
CA GLY A 186 -18.53 19.47 11.18
C GLY A 186 -19.72 19.70 10.24
N THR A 187 -20.02 18.72 9.38
CA THR A 187 -21.17 18.79 8.47
C THR A 187 -22.50 18.78 9.22
N PHE A 188 -22.64 17.95 10.26
CA PHE A 188 -23.85 17.92 11.09
C PHE A 188 -24.07 19.24 11.85
N ALA A 189 -23.00 19.81 12.43
CA ALA A 189 -23.06 21.09 13.13
C ALA A 189 -23.40 22.26 12.19
N ALA A 190 -22.75 22.32 11.01
CA ALA A 190 -23.03 23.34 10.00
C ALA A 190 -24.47 23.24 9.49
N TYR A 191 -24.97 22.02 9.25
CA TYR A 191 -26.36 21.79 8.86
C TYR A 191 -27.35 22.25 9.94
N LYS A 192 -27.12 21.89 11.20
CA LYS A 192 -27.94 22.33 12.34
C LYS A 192 -27.93 23.85 12.50
N TYR A 193 -26.77 24.47 12.35
CA TYR A 193 -26.61 25.92 12.42
C TYR A 193 -27.37 26.63 11.30
N TRP A 194 -27.24 26.14 10.06
CA TRP A 194 -27.98 26.67 8.92
C TRP A 194 -29.49 26.52 9.11
N GLN A 195 -29.95 25.36 9.60
CA GLN A 195 -31.35 25.12 9.91
C GLN A 195 -31.88 26.06 11.01
N LYS A 196 -31.07 26.42 12.00
CA LYS A 196 -31.44 27.39 13.05
C LYS A 196 -31.59 28.79 12.45
N ARG A 197 -30.60 29.25 11.67
CA ARG A 197 -30.62 30.55 11.01
C ARG A 197 -31.79 30.72 10.04
N LYS A 198 -32.19 29.65 9.36
CA LYS A 198 -33.37 29.64 8.48
C LYS A 198 -34.67 29.94 9.26
N ARG A 199 -34.83 29.37 10.45
CA ARG A 199 -36.01 29.61 11.30
C ARG A 199 -36.09 31.04 11.81
N GLU A 200 -34.94 31.64 12.12
CA GLU A 200 -34.88 33.04 12.55
C GLU A 200 -35.32 33.99 11.41
N GLN A 201 -34.88 33.71 10.18
CA GLN A 201 -35.33 34.48 9.01
C GLN A 201 -36.84 34.35 8.74
N ASP A 202 -37.40 33.16 8.91
CA ASP A 202 -38.84 32.94 8.72
C ASP A 202 -39.67 33.64 9.82
N GLN A 203 -39.18 33.70 11.06
CA GLN A 203 -39.83 34.43 12.15
C GLN A 203 -39.82 35.95 11.94
N VAL A 204 -38.70 36.52 11.50
CA VAL A 204 -38.61 37.96 11.18
C VAL A 204 -39.52 38.33 10.01
N ARG A 205 -39.59 37.46 8.99
CA ARG A 205 -40.52 37.64 7.86
C ARG A 205 -41.98 37.55 8.29
N PHE A 206 -42.29 36.72 9.29
CA PHE A 206 -43.64 36.58 9.82
C PHE A 206 -44.04 37.77 10.70
N LEU A 207 -43.14 38.30 11.53
CA LEU A 207 -43.37 39.52 12.32
C LEU A 207 -43.64 40.73 11.43
N LYS A 208 -42.88 40.87 10.32
CA LYS A 208 -43.11 41.95 9.35
C LYS A 208 -44.51 41.91 8.71
N LEU A 209 -45.13 40.73 8.58
CA LEU A 209 -46.49 40.61 8.07
C LEU A 209 -47.57 41.01 9.10
N PHE A 210 -47.25 41.00 10.39
CA PHE A 210 -48.15 41.53 11.43
C PHE A 210 -47.97 43.02 11.63
N GLU A 211 -46.72 43.50 11.58
CA GLU A 211 -46.41 44.94 11.68
C GLU A 211 -47.06 45.73 10.54
N GLU A 212 -47.11 45.19 9.32
CA GLU A 212 -47.81 45.83 8.20
C GLU A 212 -49.34 45.63 8.24
N GLY A 213 -49.84 44.76 9.11
CA GLY A 213 -51.28 44.58 9.36
C GLY A 213 -51.83 45.47 10.49
N ASP A 214 -50.96 45.93 11.40
CA ASP A 214 -51.29 46.77 12.55
C ASP A 214 -51.38 48.27 12.18
N ASP A 215 -50.82 48.67 11.03
CA ASP A 215 -50.93 50.04 10.49
C ASP A 215 -52.29 50.32 9.80
N PHE A 216 -53.25 49.39 9.88
CA PHE A 216 -54.60 49.54 9.31
C PHE A 216 -55.71 49.76 10.37
N GLU A 217 -55.42 49.72 11.68
CA GLU A 217 -56.43 49.92 12.74
C GLU A 217 -56.55 51.37 13.27
N ASP A 218 -55.88 52.35 12.68
CA ASP A 218 -55.97 53.76 13.12
C ASP A 218 -57.02 54.62 12.36
N GLU A 219 -57.82 54.07 11.44
CA GLU A 219 -58.83 54.88 10.69
C GLU A 219 -60.29 54.36 10.71
N LEU A 220 -60.70 53.47 11.63
CA LEU A 220 -62.12 53.06 11.72
C LEU A 220 -62.72 53.15 13.14
N GLY A 221 -62.85 54.38 13.64
CA GLY A 221 -63.70 54.74 14.78
C GLY A 221 -64.77 55.76 14.39
N LEU A 222 -65.99 55.28 14.09
CA LEU A 222 -67.18 56.07 13.79
C LEU A 222 -67.85 56.67 15.06
N ASP A 223 -67.99 58.01 15.07
CA ASP A 223 -69.13 58.90 15.43
C ASP A 223 -69.82 58.83 16.82
N PRO A 224 -70.41 59.93 17.41
CA PRO A 224 -71.67 60.51 16.85
C PRO A 224 -72.06 62.00 17.21
N VAL A 225 -73.06 62.52 16.48
CA VAL A 225 -74.02 63.63 16.78
C VAL A 225 -73.54 65.10 16.74
N LEU A 226 -73.95 65.82 15.68
CA LEU A 226 -74.81 67.03 15.76
C LEU A 226 -75.71 67.14 14.52
#